data_AF-A0A6I2IXF5-F1
#
_entry.id   AF-A0A6I2IXF5-F1
#
_cell.length_a   1.000
_cell.length_b   1.000
_cell.length_c   1.000
_cell.angle_alpha   90.00
_cell.angle_beta   90.00
_cell.angle_gamma   90.00
#
_symmetry.space_group_name_H-M   'P 1'
#
loop_
_entity.id
_entity.type
_entity.pdbx_description
1 polymer ?
#
loop_
_entity_poly.entity_id
_entity_poly.type
_entity_poly.pdbx_seq_one_letter_code
_entity_poly.pdbx_strand_id
1 'polypeptide(L)' 'MKLITTGAIALGLLAFVGWILNIIKIVGSGFVLAEWGGMEVARIIGVFVAPLGAVLGWL' A
#
# COMPACT_ATOMS: atom_id res chain seq x y z
N MET A 1 -25.38 -13.61 3.75
CA MET A 1 -25.05 -12.83 2.53
C MET A 1 -24.68 -11.38 2.85
N LYS A 2 -25.56 -10.59 3.50
CA LYS A 2 -25.27 -9.17 3.82
C LYS A 2 -23.97 -8.93 4.62
N LEU A 3 -23.70 -9.74 5.65
CA LEU A 3 -22.49 -9.60 6.47
C LEU A 3 -21.20 -9.80 5.66
N ILE A 4 -21.20 -10.77 4.74
CA ILE A 4 -20.06 -11.07 3.86
C ILE A 4 -19.82 -9.91 2.89
N THR A 5 -20.90 -9.37 2.30
CA THR A 5 -20.82 -8.22 1.41
C THR A 5 -20.30 -6.97 2.14
N THR A 6 -20.81 -6.68 3.34
CA THR A 6 -20.32 -5.55 4.16
C THR A 6 -18.85 -5.73 4.55
N GLY A 7 -18.44 -6.94 4.95
CA GLY A 7 -17.05 -7.25 5.26
C GLY A 7 -16.12 -7.06 4.06
N ALA A 8 -16.53 -7.52 2.87
CA ALA A 8 -15.75 -7.35 1.65
C ALA A 8 -15.58 -5.87 1.25
N ILE A 9 -16.64 -5.05 1.41
CA ILE A 9 -16.58 -3.61 1.16
C ILE A 9 -15.60 -2.93 2.13
N ALA A 10 -15.69 -3.26 3.42
CA ALA A 10 -14.79 -2.70 4.43
C ALA A 10 -13.32 -3.06 4.16
N LEU A 11 -13.04 -4.33 3.84
CA LEU A 11 -11.69 -4.77 3.48
C LEU A 11 -11.19 -4.08 2.20
N GLY A 12 -12.04 -3.90 1.19
CA GLY A 12 -11.69 -3.17 -0.02
C GLY A 12 -11.31 -1.71 0.26
N LEU A 13 -12.07 -1.02 1.14
CA LEU A 13 -11.75 0.34 1.55
C LEU A 13 -10.42 0.42 2.33
N LEU A 14 -10.19 -0.49 3.26
CA LEU A 14 -8.93 -0.56 4.01
C LEU A 14 -7.75 -0.86 3.10
N ALA A 15 -7.91 -1.75 2.13
CA ALA A 15 -6.88 -2.05 1.15
C ALA A 15 -6.57 -0.82 0.27
N PHE A 16 -7.59 -0.09 -0.15
CA PHE A 16 -7.42 1.14 -0.93
C PHE A 16 -6.71 2.25 -0.14
N VAL A 17 -7.10 2.46 1.12
CA VAL A 17 -6.42 3.40 2.03
C VAL A 17 -4.97 2.99 2.23
N GLY A 18 -4.70 1.71 2.49
CA GLY A 18 -3.34 1.19 2.59
C GLY A 18 -2.53 1.46 1.33
N TRP A 19 -3.10 1.22 0.15
CA TRP A 19 -2.39 1.47 -1.10
C TRP A 19 -2.05 2.97 -1.29
N ILE A 20 -2.94 3.89 -0.92
CA ILE A 20 -2.64 5.33 -0.91
C ILE A 20 -1.52 5.67 0.08
N LEU A 21 -1.56 5.12 1.30
CA LEU A 21 -0.51 5.33 2.31
C LEU A 21 0.86 4.85 1.83
N ASN A 22 0.90 3.75 1.08
CA ASN A 22 2.13 3.27 0.44
C ASN A 22 2.72 4.31 -0.52
N ILE A 23 1.89 4.96 -1.34
CA ILE A 23 2.31 6.04 -2.26
C ILE A 23 2.80 7.27 -1.47
N ILE A 24 2.07 7.67 -0.43
CA ILE A 24 2.48 8.79 0.43
C ILE A 24 3.86 8.52 1.04
N LYS A 25 4.09 7.28 1.51
CA LYS A 25 5.37 6.86 2.07
C LYS A 25 6.50 6.93 1.03
N ILE A 26 6.28 6.47 -0.20
CA ILE A 26 7.27 6.61 -1.29
C ILE A 26 7.65 8.09 -1.50
N VAL A 27 6.65 8.97 -1.63
CA VAL A 27 6.88 10.40 -1.86
C VAL A 27 7.59 11.05 -0.67
N GLY A 28 7.22 10.67 0.56
CA GLY A 28 7.86 11.16 1.78
C GLY A 28 9.28 10.66 2.01
N SER A 29 9.68 9.54 1.38
CA SER A 29 11.03 8.96 1.49
C SER A 29 12.07 9.73 0.67
N GLY A 30 11.64 10.57 -0.27
CA GLY A 30 12.52 11.13 -1.30
C GLY A 30 12.97 10.08 -2.33
N PHE A 31 13.48 10.53 -3.47
CA PHE A 31 13.85 9.65 -4.60
C PHE A 31 15.37 9.50 -4.78
N VAL A 32 16.14 9.68 -3.70
CA VAL A 32 17.58 9.46 -3.71
C VAL A 32 17.85 7.95 -3.59
N LEU A 33 17.98 7.29 -4.74
CA LEU A 33 18.07 5.82 -4.82
C LEU A 33 19.20 5.20 -3.99
N ALA A 34 20.30 5.93 -3.74
CA ALA A 34 21.41 5.45 -2.93
C ALA A 34 21.06 5.30 -1.44
N GLU A 35 19.99 5.95 -0.99
CA GLU A 35 19.50 5.92 0.39
C GLU A 35 18.36 4.91 0.58
N TRP A 36 17.88 4.30 -0.52
CA TRP A 36 16.77 3.35 -0.48
C TRP A 36 17.23 1.98 0.00
N GLY A 37 16.44 1.40 0.91
CA GLY A 37 16.55 0.02 1.32
C GLY A 37 15.59 -0.88 0.55
N GLY A 38 15.50 -2.14 1.00
CA GLY A 38 14.56 -3.11 0.43
C GLY A 38 13.09 -2.70 0.62
N MET A 39 12.80 -1.86 1.64
CA MET A 39 11.43 -1.43 1.89
C MET A 39 10.93 -0.47 0.81
N GLU A 40 11.71 0.56 0.47
CA GLU A 40 11.34 1.54 -0.54
C GLU A 40 11.13 0.88 -1.90
N VAL A 41 12.02 -0.06 -2.27
CA VAL A 41 11.89 -0.85 -3.50
C VAL A 41 10.61 -1.69 -3.51
N ALA A 42 10.30 -2.39 -2.41
CA ALA A 42 9.07 -3.17 -2.31
C ALA A 42 7.82 -2.30 -2.34
N ARG A 43 7.87 -1.07 -1.79
CA ARG A 43 6.76 -0.09 -1.90
C ARG A 43 6.51 0.31 -3.35
N ILE A 44 7.55 0.54 -4.16
CA ILE A 44 7.41 0.84 -5.59
C ILE A 44 6.72 -0.32 -6.33
N ILE A 45 7.15 -1.57 -6.09
CA ILE A 45 6.48 -2.75 -6.65
C ILE A 45 5.01 -2.78 -6.20
N GLY A 46 4.74 -2.45 -4.94
CA GLY A 46 3.41 -2.36 -4.36
C GLY A 46 2.47 -1.34 -5.04
N VAL A 47 2.99 -0.36 -5.78
CA VAL A 47 2.15 0.53 -6.60
C VAL A 47 1.47 -0.25 -7.72
N PHE A 48 2.20 -1.15 -8.39
CA PHE A 48 1.69 -1.96 -9.50
C PHE A 48 1.02 -3.25 -9.04
N VAL A 49 1.45 -3.78 -7.89
CA VAL A 49 0.88 -4.97 -7.25
C VAL A 49 -0.02 -4.52 -6.11
N ALA A 50 -1.26 -4.15 -6.43
CA ALA A 50 -2.19 -3.50 -5.50
C ALA A 50 -2.35 -4.21 -4.14
N PRO A 51 -2.45 -5.56 -4.05
CA PRO A 51 -2.50 -6.24 -2.75
C PRO A 51 -1.24 -6.04 -1.89
N LEU A 52 -0.07 -5.99 -2.53
CA LEU A 52 1.19 -5.73 -1.83
C LEU A 52 1.22 -4.29 -1.31
N GLY A 53 0.93 -3.30 -2.16
CA GLY A 53 0.90 -1.90 -1.74
C GLY A 53 -0.13 -1.62 -0.65
N ALA A 54 -1.28 -2.30 -0.70
CA ALA A 54 -2.29 -2.24 0.35
C ALA A 54 -1.75 -2.65 1.72
N VAL A 55 -0.92 -3.69 1.79
CA VAL A 55 -0.30 -4.16 3.05
C VAL A 55 0.85 -3.24 3.46
N LEU A 56 1.76 -2.92 2.53
CA LEU A 56 2.96 -2.12 2.82
C LEU A 56 2.64 -0.69 3.26
N GLY A 57 1.49 -0.14 2.87
CA GLY A 57 1.07 1.17 3.35
C GLY A 57 0.79 1.24 4.85
N TRP A 58 0.50 0.13 5.50
CA TRP A 58 0.29 0.05 6.95
C TRP A 58 1.59 -0.21 7.74
N LEU A 59 2.69 -0.55 7.04
CA LEU A 59 4.03 -0.77 7.60
C LEU A 59 4.90 0.48 7.41
#